data_AF-A0A0G9MW11-F1
#
_entry.id   AF-A0A0G9MW11-F1
#
_cell.length_a   1.000
_cell.length_b   1.000
_cell.length_c   1.000
_cell.angle_alpha   90.00
_cell.angle_beta   90.00
_cell.angle_gamma   90.00
#
_symmetry.space_group_name_H-M   'P 1'
#
loop_
_entity.id
_entity.type
_entity.pdbx_description
1 polymer ?
#
loop_
_entity_poly.entity_id
_entity_poly.type
_entity_poly.pdbx_seq_one_letter_code
_entity_poly.pdbx_strand_id
1 'polypeptide(L)'
;MQSVTAVMVDQQVERQDVAYEQLVAGQTEAAVAELEARLLDHPGDPALLINLGSAWSQLGNAERAEYYYRLARDADETYELELADGRWIDSRDAARLALASVELRALASR
;
A
#
# COMPACT_ATOMS: atom_id res chain seq x y z
N MET A 1 31.27 20.81 8.67
CA MET A 1 30.43 20.33 7.55
C MET A 1 29.14 19.84 8.16
N GLN A 2 28.03 20.55 7.91
CA GLN A 2 26.76 20.30 8.58
C GLN A 2 26.07 19.07 8.00
N SER A 3 25.56 18.25 8.91
CA SER A 3 24.78 17.04 8.69
C SER A 3 23.54 17.32 7.86
N VAL A 4 23.34 16.54 6.80
CA VAL A 4 22.08 16.49 6.04
C VAL A 4 21.54 15.07 6.21
N THR A 5 20.89 14.82 7.34
CA THR A 5 20.25 13.53 7.63
C THR A 5 19.05 13.80 8.52
N ALA A 6 17.93 14.25 7.95
CA ALA A 6 16.66 14.35 8.69
C ALA A 6 15.41 14.57 7.83
N VAL A 7 15.50 15.08 6.59
CA VAL A 7 14.31 15.70 5.96
C VAL A 7 13.52 14.77 5.01
N MET A 8 13.99 13.56 4.71
CA MET A 8 13.31 12.69 3.73
C MET A 8 12.32 11.67 4.33
N VAL A 9 12.32 11.45 5.64
CA VAL A 9 11.38 10.51 6.28
C VAL A 9 10.01 11.15 6.50
N ASP A 10 9.96 12.45 6.80
CA ASP A 10 8.74 13.16 7.19
C ASP A 10 7.72 13.26 6.04
N GLN A 11 8.16 13.64 4.84
CA GLN A 11 7.25 13.89 3.71
C GLN A 11 6.65 12.63 3.07
N GLN A 12 7.30 11.46 3.20
CA GLN A 12 6.75 10.21 2.68
C GLN A 12 5.71 9.62 3.62
N VAL A 13 5.93 9.71 4.94
CA VAL A 13 4.97 9.28 5.98
C VAL A 13 3.70 10.12 5.91
N GLU A 14 3.81 11.45 5.85
CA GLU A 14 2.67 12.39 5.83
C GLU A 14 1.75 12.21 4.60
N ARG A 15 2.30 11.70 3.49
CA ARG A 15 1.55 11.39 2.25
C ARG A 15 0.98 9.98 2.21
N GLN A 16 1.49 9.09 3.05
CA GLN A 16 0.97 7.73 3.25
C GLN A 16 -0.36 7.77 4.01
N ASP A 17 -0.54 8.77 4.86
CA ASP A 17 -1.72 8.98 5.71
C ASP A 17 -2.99 9.32 4.91
N VAL A 18 -2.92 10.21 3.91
CA VAL A 18 -4.13 10.72 3.21
C VAL A 18 -4.91 9.64 2.46
N ALA A 19 -4.22 8.79 1.70
CA ALA A 19 -4.90 7.73 0.94
C ALA A 19 -5.46 6.65 1.87
N TYR A 20 -4.76 6.33 2.96
CA TYR A 20 -5.25 5.39 3.97
C TYR A 20 -6.49 5.94 4.69
N GLU A 21 -6.50 7.23 5.04
CA GLU A 21 -7.65 7.90 5.64
C GLU A 21 -8.87 7.88 4.71
N GLN A 22 -8.70 8.09 3.40
CA GLN A 22 -9.79 8.00 2.42
C GLN A 22 -10.38 6.58 2.36
N LEU A 23 -9.56 5.54 2.49
CA LEU A 23 -10.02 4.14 2.56
C LEU A 23 -10.82 3.87 3.83
N VAL A 24 -10.41 4.44 4.97
CA VAL A 24 -11.16 4.33 6.22
C VAL A 24 -12.47 5.12 6.15
N ALA A 25 -12.49 6.26 5.45
CA ALA A 25 -13.66 7.11 5.26
C ALA A 25 -14.66 6.58 4.20
N GLY A 26 -14.40 5.41 3.59
CA GLY A 26 -15.26 4.82 2.56
C GLY A 26 -15.25 5.54 1.22
N GLN A 27 -14.24 6.39 0.97
CA GLN A 27 -14.03 7.11 -0.30
C GLN A 27 -13.11 6.30 -1.22
N THR A 28 -13.34 4.99 -1.28
CA THR A 28 -12.41 4.02 -1.86
C THR A 28 -12.14 4.27 -3.35
N GLU A 29 -13.13 4.68 -4.14
CA GLU A 29 -12.95 5.00 -5.55
C GLU A 29 -12.12 6.28 -5.78
N ALA A 30 -12.28 7.29 -4.92
CA ALA A 30 -11.46 8.50 -4.99
C ALA A 30 -10.00 8.20 -4.62
N ALA A 31 -9.79 7.36 -3.59
CA ALA A 31 -8.47 6.89 -3.20
C ALA A 31 -7.77 6.13 -4.33
N VAL A 32 -8.49 5.25 -5.04
CA VAL A 32 -7.96 4.56 -6.23
C VAL A 32 -7.45 5.58 -7.26
N ALA A 33 -8.25 6.56 -7.62
CA ALA A 33 -7.88 7.54 -8.64
C ALA A 33 -6.65 8.37 -8.24
N GLU A 34 -6.57 8.80 -6.98
CA GLU A 34 -5.42 9.54 -6.46
C GLU A 34 -4.15 8.67 -6.43
N LEU A 35 -4.26 7.43 -5.95
CA LEU A 35 -3.16 6.50 -5.88
C LEU A 35 -2.63 6.11 -7.27
N GLU A 36 -3.51 5.85 -8.24
CA GLU A 36 -3.14 5.58 -9.63
C GLU A 36 -2.40 6.77 -10.25
N ALA A 37 -2.85 8.00 -9.99
CA ALA A 37 -2.17 9.20 -10.46
C ALA A 37 -0.75 9.33 -9.86
N ARG A 38 -0.58 9.09 -8.56
CA ARG A 38 0.74 9.13 -7.89
C ARG A 38 1.67 8.02 -8.38
N LEU A 39 1.12 6.85 -8.70
CA LEU A 39 1.91 5.72 -9.21
C LEU A 39 2.53 6.04 -10.59
N LEU A 40 1.97 6.97 -11.38
CA LEU A 40 2.58 7.40 -12.63
C LEU A 40 3.96 8.05 -12.42
N ASP A 41 4.11 8.82 -11.34
CA ASP A 41 5.37 9.47 -10.98
C ASP A 41 6.31 8.52 -10.20
N HIS A 42 5.74 7.51 -9.53
CA HIS A 42 6.45 6.58 -8.65
C HIS A 42 6.06 5.10 -8.90
N PRO A 43 6.32 4.54 -10.09
CA PRO A 43 5.73 3.26 -10.53
C PRO A 43 6.14 2.03 -9.74
N GLY A 44 7.22 2.12 -8.95
CA GLY A 44 7.74 1.04 -8.12
C GLY A 44 7.53 1.24 -6.62
N ASP A 45 6.84 2.30 -6.19
CA ASP A 45 6.65 2.57 -4.76
C ASP A 45 5.75 1.50 -4.12
N PRO A 46 6.29 0.64 -3.23
CA PRO A 46 5.54 -0.45 -2.66
C PRO A 46 4.42 0.03 -1.73
N ALA A 47 4.51 1.21 -1.12
CA ALA A 47 3.44 1.74 -0.29
C ALA A 47 2.22 2.13 -1.14
N LEU A 48 2.43 2.79 -2.29
CA LEU A 48 1.34 3.10 -3.23
C LEU A 48 0.68 1.82 -3.75
N LEU A 49 1.48 0.82 -4.09
CA LEU A 49 1.00 -0.47 -4.57
C LEU A 49 0.20 -1.23 -3.49
N ILE A 50 0.65 -1.23 -2.22
CA ILE A 50 -0.09 -1.84 -1.10
C ILE A 50 -1.43 -1.12 -0.87
N ASN A 51 -1.45 0.21 -0.96
CA ASN A 51 -2.66 0.99 -0.79
C ASN A 51 -3.66 0.74 -1.93
N LEU A 52 -3.19 0.62 -3.18
CA LEU A 52 -4.01 0.21 -4.32
C LEU A 52 -4.55 -1.21 -4.17
N GLY A 53 -3.75 -2.13 -3.63
CA GLY A 53 -4.24 -3.46 -3.29
C GLY A 53 -5.37 -3.42 -2.25
N SER A 54 -5.26 -2.54 -1.26
CA SER A 54 -6.22 -2.39 -0.14
C SER A 54 -7.54 -1.79 -0.60
N ALA A 55 -7.49 -0.57 -1.13
CA ALA A 55 -7.98 -0.27 -2.48
C ALA A 55 -9.07 -1.18 -3.08
N TRP A 56 -8.61 -1.92 -4.07
CA TRP A 56 -9.40 -2.86 -4.84
C TRP A 56 -9.97 -4.00 -4.02
N SER A 57 -9.32 -4.39 -2.92
CA SER A 57 -9.85 -5.40 -2.00
C SER A 57 -11.12 -4.93 -1.30
N GLN A 58 -11.21 -3.67 -0.87
CA GLN A 58 -12.45 -3.09 -0.31
C GLN A 58 -13.56 -3.02 -1.35
N LEU A 59 -13.23 -2.71 -2.61
CA LEU A 59 -14.18 -2.72 -3.72
C LEU A 59 -14.63 -4.13 -4.15
N GLY A 60 -14.12 -5.19 -3.49
CA GLY A 60 -14.44 -6.58 -3.83
C GLY A 60 -13.76 -7.09 -5.09
N ASN A 61 -12.84 -6.34 -5.68
CA ASN A 61 -12.07 -6.75 -6.86
C ASN A 61 -10.78 -7.47 -6.43
N ALA A 62 -10.91 -8.76 -6.12
CA ALA A 62 -9.78 -9.59 -5.68
C ALA A 62 -8.67 -9.67 -6.73
N GLU A 63 -9.01 -9.74 -8.03
CA GLU A 63 -8.03 -9.84 -9.11
C GLU A 63 -7.09 -8.62 -9.16
N ARG A 64 -7.66 -7.41 -9.11
CA ARG A 64 -6.85 -6.18 -9.06
C ARG A 64 -6.08 -6.08 -7.75
N ALA A 65 -6.67 -6.48 -6.62
CA ALA A 65 -5.97 -6.48 -5.34
C ALA A 65 -4.71 -7.39 -5.39
N GLU A 66 -4.86 -8.62 -5.87
CA GLU A 66 -3.75 -9.56 -6.07
C GLU A 66 -2.68 -9.02 -7.03
N TYR A 67 -3.08 -8.33 -8.09
CA TYR A 67 -2.16 -7.70 -9.02
C TYR A 67 -1.23 -6.70 -8.31
N TYR A 68 -1.79 -5.73 -7.60
CA TYR A 68 -0.98 -4.69 -6.94
C TYR A 68 -0.15 -5.22 -5.77
N TYR A 69 -0.69 -6.17 -4.98
CA TYR A 69 0.10 -6.80 -3.92
C TYR A 69 1.29 -7.61 -4.46
N ARG A 70 1.15 -8.25 -5.62
CA ARG A 70 2.29 -8.92 -6.27
C ARG A 70 3.34 -7.92 -6.74
N LEU A 71 2.94 -6.81 -7.33
CA LEU A 71 3.87 -5.74 -7.69
C LEU A 71 4.62 -5.21 -6.45
N ALA A 72 3.91 -4.95 -5.34
CA ALA A 72 4.54 -4.49 -4.11
C ALA A 72 5.52 -5.52 -3.50
N ARG A 73 5.16 -6.81 -3.52
CA ARG A 73 6.04 -7.90 -3.08
C ARG A 73 7.34 -7.96 -3.88
N ASP A 74 7.24 -7.68 -5.17
CA ASP A 74 8.33 -7.80 -6.14
C ASP A 74 9.02 -6.45 -6.42
N ALA A 75 8.61 -5.37 -5.75
CA ALA A 75 9.19 -4.03 -5.90
C ALA A 75 10.66 -4.02 -5.45
N ASP A 76 11.52 -3.29 -6.17
CA ASP A 76 12.96 -3.20 -5.86
C ASP A 76 13.24 -2.49 -4.53
N GLU A 77 12.48 -1.44 -4.25
CA GLU A 77 12.55 -0.68 -3.01
C GLU A 77 11.80 -1.38 -1.86
N THR A 78 12.26 -1.17 -0.63
CA THR A 78 11.59 -1.64 0.58
C THR A 78 11.42 -0.50 1.57
N TYR A 79 10.27 -0.51 2.26
CA TYR A 79 9.90 0.51 3.23
C TYR A 79 9.56 -0.19 4.55
N GLU A 80 9.95 0.39 5.67
CA GLU A 80 9.43 -0.03 6.97
C GLU A 80 8.04 0.58 7.16
N LEU A 81 7.07 -0.27 7.48
CA LEU A 81 5.68 0.11 7.72
C LEU A 81 5.31 -0.22 9.16
N GLU A 82 4.69 0.72 9.86
CA GLU A 82 4.14 0.47 11.18
C GLU A 82 2.77 -0.22 11.07
N LEU A 83 2.61 -1.34 11.76
CA LEU A 83 1.35 -2.04 11.91
C LEU A 83 0.48 -1.38 12.99
N ALA A 84 -0.81 -1.66 12.98
CA ALA A 84 -1.75 -1.15 13.99
C ALA A 84 -1.39 -1.53 15.45
N ASP A 85 -0.55 -2.55 15.66
CA ASP A 85 -0.05 -2.97 16.97
C ASP A 85 1.29 -2.32 17.37
N GLY A 86 1.79 -1.37 16.56
CA GLY A 86 3.03 -0.63 16.78
C GLY A 86 4.30 -1.38 16.34
N ARG A 87 4.18 -2.59 15.78
CA ARG A 87 5.34 -3.30 15.21
C ARG A 87 5.65 -2.78 13.81
N TRP A 88 6.94 -2.74 13.48
CA TRP A 88 7.39 -2.42 12.13
C TRP A 88 7.57 -3.69 11.29
N ILE A 89 7.21 -3.62 10.02
CA ILE A 89 7.36 -4.70 9.06
C ILE A 89 7.87 -4.18 7.71
N ASP A 90 8.62 -4.99 6.98
CA ASP A 90 9.03 -4.70 5.61
C ASP A 90 7.81 -4.68 4.67
N SER A 91 7.78 -3.72 3.75
CA SER A 91 6.68 -3.56 2.79
C SER A 91 6.42 -4.82 1.95
N ARG A 92 7.44 -5.59 1.59
CA ARG A 92 7.25 -6.86 0.86
C ARG A 92 6.59 -7.92 1.74
N ASP A 93 6.91 -7.96 3.02
CA ASP A 93 6.26 -8.86 3.98
C ASP A 93 4.81 -8.45 4.23
N ALA A 94 4.53 -7.15 4.36
CA ALA A 94 3.16 -6.63 4.40
C ALA A 94 2.37 -7.04 3.15
N ALA A 95 2.97 -6.90 1.96
CA ALA A 95 2.35 -7.31 0.70
C ALA A 95 2.06 -8.82 0.63
N ARG A 96 2.96 -9.68 1.14
CA ARG A 96 2.74 -11.14 1.24
C ARG A 96 1.56 -11.47 2.14
N LEU A 97 1.47 -10.83 3.30
CA LEU A 97 0.36 -11.02 4.23
C LEU A 97 -0.98 -10.57 3.62
N ALA A 98 -0.98 -9.44 2.92
CA ALA A 98 -2.17 -8.91 2.26
C ALA A 98 -2.61 -9.82 1.10
N LEU A 99 -1.67 -10.31 0.28
CA LEU A 99 -1.93 -11.26 -0.80
C LEU A 99 -2.58 -12.53 -0.28
N ALA A 100 -2.00 -13.16 0.74
CA ALA A 100 -2.55 -14.37 1.36
C ALA A 100 -3.98 -14.14 1.89
N SER A 101 -4.24 -12.94 2.44
CA SER A 101 -5.56 -12.57 2.96
C SER A 101 -6.61 -12.37 1.86
N VAL A 102 -6.22 -11.88 0.67
CA VAL A 102 -7.11 -11.77 -0.49
C VAL A 102 -7.39 -13.15 -1.06
N GLU A 103 -6.36 -13.96 -1.29
CA GLU A 103 -6.48 -15.31 -1.85
C GLU A 103 -7.39 -16.19 -0.99
N LEU A 104 -7.22 -16.15 0.35
CA LEU A 104 -8.07 -16.89 1.27
C LEU A 104 -9.54 -16.45 1.19
N ARG A 105 -9.81 -15.15 1.12
CA ARG A 105 -11.18 -14.63 0.97
C ARG A 105 -11.80 -15.04 -0.37
N ALA A 106 -11.03 -14.97 -1.45
CA ALA A 106 -11.48 -15.36 -2.78
C ALA A 106 -11.78 -16.87 -2.87
N LEU A 107 -11.06 -17.71 -2.13
CA LEU A 107 -11.35 -19.14 -2.00
C LEU A 107 -12.62 -19.39 -1.20
N ALA A 108 -12.86 -18.64 -0.12
CA ALA A 108 -14.05 -18.79 0.73
C ALA A 108 -15.35 -18.32 0.05
N SER A 109 -15.26 -17.51 -1.01
CA SER A 109 -16.42 -17.01 -1.77
C SER A 109 -16.81 -17.86 -2.99
N ARG A 110 -16.14 -19.00 -3.22
CA ARG A 110 -16.44 -19.95 -4.32
C ARG A 110 -17.34 -21.08 -3.82
#